data_AF-A0A7K2BUX7-F1
#
_entry.id   AF-A0A7K2BUX7-F1
#
_cell.length_a   1.000
_cell.length_b   1.000
_cell.length_c   1.000
_cell.angle_alpha   90.00
_cell.angle_beta   90.00
_cell.angle_gamma   90.00
#
_symmetry.space_group_name_H-M   'P 1'
#
loop_
_entity.id
_entity.type
_entity.pdbx_description
1 polymer ?
#
loop_
_entity_poly.entity_id
_entity_poly.type
_entity_poly.pdbx_seq_one_letter_code
_entity_poly.pdbx_strand_id
1 'polypeptide(L)'
;MTTLRRDWLPINPRSLYDDESDADTAGNLTQRLIDDDRVAFLLGPYSSGLTTGTSAIAEANNVLMVEGNGTSDTMFERGFQNLFLVATIASDYTRSGIEALAARGARTVVVAPDDAATAVLQYPYSGDG
;
A
#
# COMPACT_ATOMS: atom_id res chain seq x y z
N MET A 1 -9.03 25.48 -32.37
CA MET A 1 -9.81 24.78 -31.32
C MET A 1 -9.37 23.32 -31.38
N THR A 2 -8.40 22.94 -30.54
CA THR A 2 -7.76 21.62 -30.60
C THR A 2 -8.53 20.67 -29.70
N THR A 3 -9.26 19.72 -30.29
CA THR A 3 -9.98 18.68 -29.56
C THR A 3 -8.96 17.73 -28.92
N LEU A 4 -8.90 17.72 -27.59
CA LEU A 4 -8.11 16.76 -26.82
C LEU A 4 -8.62 15.34 -27.11
N ARG A 5 -7.72 14.48 -27.61
CA ARG A 5 -7.93 13.06 -27.87
C ARG A 5 -8.23 12.33 -26.55
N ARG A 6 -9.38 11.69 -26.49
CA ARG A 6 -9.97 11.02 -25.32
C ARG A 6 -9.63 9.53 -25.42
N ASP A 7 -8.34 9.22 -25.45
CA ASP A 7 -7.80 7.89 -25.79
C ASP A 7 -7.30 7.16 -24.53
N TRP A 8 -7.78 7.54 -23.34
CA TRP A 8 -7.53 6.78 -22.12
C TRP A 8 -8.36 5.50 -22.19
N LEU A 9 -7.70 4.34 -22.11
CA LEU A 9 -8.33 3.02 -22.10
C LEU A 9 -9.51 3.05 -21.11
N PRO A 10 -10.75 2.75 -21.55
CA PRO A 10 -11.88 2.67 -20.63
C PRO A 10 -11.58 1.56 -19.64
N ILE A 11 -11.55 1.89 -18.34
CA ILE A 11 -11.53 0.90 -17.26
C ILE A 11 -12.73 -0.02 -17.53
N ASN A 12 -12.46 -1.27 -17.91
CA ASN A 12 -13.52 -2.22 -18.19
C ASN A 12 -14.13 -2.65 -16.86
N PRO A 13 -15.39 -2.30 -16.55
CA PRO A 13 -16.01 -2.64 -15.26
C PRO A 13 -16.16 -4.15 -15.05
N ARG A 14 -15.88 -4.98 -16.07
CA ARG A 14 -15.83 -6.44 -15.94
C ARG A 14 -14.60 -6.97 -15.20
N SER A 15 -13.55 -6.16 -15.02
CA SER A 15 -12.31 -6.58 -14.35
C SER A 15 -12.23 -6.06 -12.91
N LEU A 16 -13.39 -5.93 -12.26
CA LEU A 16 -13.52 -5.65 -10.84
C LEU A 16 -14.06 -6.91 -10.15
N TYR A 17 -13.27 -7.48 -9.25
CA TYR A 17 -13.63 -8.68 -8.49
C TYR A 17 -13.52 -8.40 -6.99
N ASP A 18 -14.35 -9.08 -6.20
CA ASP A 18 -14.30 -9.05 -4.73
C ASP A 18 -13.38 -10.17 -4.27
N ASP A 19 -12.31 -9.82 -3.55
CA ASP A 19 -11.37 -10.79 -2.97
C ASP A 19 -11.88 -11.42 -1.66
N GLU A 20 -13.06 -10.99 -1.17
CA GLU A 20 -13.71 -11.49 0.04
C GLU A 20 -12.84 -11.40 1.30
N SER A 21 -11.81 -10.55 1.28
CA SER A 21 -10.76 -10.49 2.31
C SER A 21 -10.02 -11.82 2.53
N ASP A 22 -10.02 -12.68 1.52
CA ASP A 22 -9.42 -14.02 1.56
C ASP A 22 -8.18 -14.10 0.65
N ALA A 23 -7.10 -14.66 1.18
CA ALA A 23 -5.81 -14.66 0.50
C ALA A 23 -5.79 -15.55 -0.75
N ASP A 24 -6.43 -16.71 -0.69
CA ASP A 24 -6.49 -17.64 -1.83
C ASP A 24 -7.34 -17.06 -2.95
N THR A 25 -8.48 -16.45 -2.58
CA THR A 25 -9.37 -15.76 -3.51
C THR A 25 -8.66 -14.59 -4.18
N ALA A 26 -7.98 -13.73 -3.42
CA ALA A 26 -7.18 -12.62 -3.97
C ALA A 26 -6.11 -13.10 -4.96
N GLY A 27 -5.38 -14.17 -4.63
CA GLY A 27 -4.37 -14.75 -5.51
C GLY A 27 -4.96 -15.27 -6.83
N ASN A 28 -6.04 -16.05 -6.75
CA ASN A 28 -6.71 -16.61 -7.92
C ASN A 28 -7.28 -15.53 -8.84
N LEU A 29 -7.90 -14.50 -8.27
CA LEU A 29 -8.43 -13.37 -9.03
C LEU A 29 -7.33 -12.55 -9.69
N THR A 30 -6.19 -12.38 -9.01
CA THR A 30 -5.01 -11.71 -9.58
C THR A 30 -4.49 -12.46 -10.80
N GLN A 31 -4.35 -13.79 -10.71
CA GLN A 31 -3.89 -14.60 -11.84
C GLN A 31 -4.87 -14.54 -13.02
N ARG A 32 -6.18 -14.61 -12.75
CA ARG A 32 -7.23 -14.46 -13.77
C ARG A 32 -7.19 -13.10 -14.46
N LEU A 33 -7.02 -12.01 -13.69
CA LEU A 33 -6.91 -10.66 -14.25
C LEU A 33 -5.75 -10.55 -15.26
N ILE A 34 -4.63 -11.20 -14.95
CA ILE A 34 -3.43 -11.20 -15.80
C ILE A 34 -3.64 -12.10 -17.03
N ASP A 35 -4.06 -13.35 -16.83
CA ASP A 35 -4.07 -14.37 -17.88
C ASP A 35 -5.26 -14.25 -18.83
N ASP A 36 -6.46 -14.13 -18.25
CA ASP A 36 -7.73 -14.16 -18.98
C ASP A 36 -8.16 -12.76 -19.40
N ASP A 37 -8.19 -11.82 -18.45
CA ASP A 37 -8.66 -10.47 -18.70
C ASP A 37 -7.58 -9.58 -19.35
N ARG A 38 -6.32 -10.03 -19.36
CA ARG A 38 -5.17 -9.37 -20.01
C ARG A 38 -5.03 -7.91 -19.59
N VAL A 39 -5.19 -7.63 -18.29
CA VAL A 39 -5.07 -6.26 -17.77
C VAL A 39 -3.68 -5.70 -17.99
N ALA A 40 -3.59 -4.39 -18.23
CA ALA A 40 -2.31 -3.71 -18.40
C ALA A 40 -1.58 -3.44 -17.07
N PHE A 41 -2.33 -3.30 -15.99
CA PHE A 41 -1.84 -3.08 -14.62
C PHE A 41 -2.92 -3.47 -13.61
N LEU A 42 -2.51 -3.61 -12.35
CA LEU A 42 -3.36 -3.95 -11.21
C LEU A 42 -3.49 -2.75 -10.26
N LEU A 43 -4.65 -2.62 -9.62
CA LEU A 43 -4.95 -1.63 -8.59
C LEU A 43 -5.41 -2.35 -7.31
N GLY A 44 -4.67 -2.18 -6.22
CA GLY A 44 -4.94 -2.93 -4.99
C GLY A 44 -4.54 -4.41 -5.07
N PRO A 45 -4.80 -5.20 -4.01
CA PRO A 45 -5.99 -5.15 -3.14
C PRO A 45 -5.92 -4.16 -1.96
N TYR A 46 -6.98 -4.07 -1.15
CA TYR A 46 -7.07 -3.06 -0.08
C TYR A 46 -6.08 -3.29 1.07
N SER A 47 -5.85 -4.55 1.48
CA SER A 47 -5.11 -4.85 2.70
C SER A 47 -3.65 -5.23 2.42
N SER A 48 -2.76 -4.89 3.34
CA SER A 48 -1.34 -5.25 3.25
C SER A 48 -1.12 -6.77 3.20
N GLY A 49 -1.93 -7.56 3.91
CA GLY A 49 -1.82 -9.01 3.93
C GLY A 49 -2.08 -9.64 2.56
N LEU A 50 -3.17 -9.22 1.90
CA LEU A 50 -3.53 -9.70 0.56
C LEU A 50 -2.52 -9.18 -0.48
N THR A 51 -2.16 -7.90 -0.38
CA THR A 51 -1.18 -7.24 -1.25
C THR A 51 0.17 -7.93 -1.22
N THR A 52 0.60 -8.44 -0.05
CA THR A 52 1.86 -9.17 0.07
C THR A 52 1.89 -10.40 -0.84
N GLY A 53 0.78 -11.15 -0.93
CA GLY A 53 0.67 -12.31 -1.82
C GLY A 53 0.53 -11.91 -3.28
N THR A 54 -0.42 -11.02 -3.59
CA THR A 54 -0.75 -10.65 -4.98
C THR A 54 0.35 -9.86 -5.67
N SER A 55 1.12 -9.04 -4.94
CA SER A 55 2.30 -8.35 -5.49
C SER A 55 3.40 -9.31 -5.95
N ALA A 56 3.53 -10.49 -5.32
CA ALA A 56 4.48 -11.51 -5.78
C ALA A 56 4.05 -12.10 -7.13
N ILE A 57 2.74 -12.29 -7.33
CA ILE A 57 2.16 -12.74 -8.60
C ILE A 57 2.38 -11.67 -9.67
N ALA A 58 2.09 -10.40 -9.36
CA ALA A 58 2.31 -9.28 -10.27
C ALA A 58 3.79 -9.16 -10.70
N GLU A 59 4.71 -9.24 -9.74
CA GLU A 59 6.16 -9.20 -10.00
C GLU A 59 6.60 -10.37 -10.89
N ALA A 60 6.17 -11.60 -10.59
CA ALA A 60 6.54 -12.79 -11.35
C ALA A 60 6.03 -12.74 -12.81
N ASN A 61 4.90 -12.08 -13.05
CA ASN A 61 4.29 -11.91 -14.37
C ASN A 61 4.71 -10.59 -15.06
N ASN A 62 5.59 -9.80 -14.44
CA ASN A 62 6.04 -8.49 -14.93
C ASN A 62 4.87 -7.53 -15.25
N VAL A 63 3.90 -7.48 -14.33
CA VAL A 63 2.72 -6.60 -14.40
C VAL A 63 2.82 -5.54 -13.32
N LEU A 64 2.64 -4.28 -13.69
CA LEU A 64 2.64 -3.15 -12.75
C LEU A 64 1.44 -3.26 -11.80
N MET A 65 1.69 -3.00 -10.52
CA MET A 65 0.71 -2.99 -9.46
C MET A 65 0.82 -1.69 -8.66
N VAL A 66 -0.30 -0.98 -8.54
CA VAL A 66 -0.37 0.29 -7.81
C VAL A 66 -1.25 0.12 -6.58
N GLU A 67 -0.64 0.38 -5.43
CA GLU A 67 -1.25 0.26 -4.12
C GLU A 67 -1.72 1.60 -3.56
N GLY A 68 -2.96 1.60 -3.09
CA GLY A 68 -3.59 2.76 -2.48
C GLY A 68 -3.82 2.64 -0.97
N ASN A 69 -3.84 1.42 -0.41
CA ASN A 69 -4.22 1.20 0.99
C ASN A 69 -3.37 0.12 1.70
N GLY A 70 -2.76 -0.81 0.96
CA GLY A 70 -1.73 -1.69 1.51
C GLY A 70 -0.43 -0.92 1.73
N THR A 71 -0.16 -0.48 2.96
CA THR A 71 0.97 0.42 3.27
C THR A 71 2.05 -0.18 4.16
N SER A 72 2.01 -1.48 4.45
CA SER A 72 3.04 -2.15 5.26
C SER A 72 4.44 -2.00 4.65
N ASP A 73 5.40 -1.53 5.45
CA ASP A 73 6.80 -1.33 5.05
C ASP A 73 7.42 -2.57 4.40
N THR A 74 7.17 -3.74 5.00
CA THR A 74 7.72 -5.04 4.57
C THR A 74 7.37 -5.43 3.15
N MET A 75 6.32 -4.88 2.55
CA MET A 75 5.97 -5.16 1.14
C MET A 75 6.96 -4.50 0.18
N PHE A 76 7.42 -3.29 0.53
CA PHE A 76 8.27 -2.46 -0.32
C PHE A 76 9.78 -2.75 -0.10
N GLU A 77 10.12 -3.49 0.95
CA GLU A 77 11.50 -3.92 1.24
C GLU A 77 11.93 -5.17 0.46
N ARG A 78 11.01 -5.80 -0.29
CA ARG A 78 11.24 -7.08 -0.99
C ARG A 78 12.05 -6.97 -2.28
N GLY A 79 12.38 -5.74 -2.69
CA GLY A 79 13.13 -5.48 -3.94
C GLY A 79 12.31 -5.63 -5.22
N PHE A 80 10.98 -5.72 -5.11
CA PHE A 80 10.08 -5.77 -6.27
C PHE A 80 10.15 -4.48 -7.08
N GLN A 81 10.15 -4.60 -8.40
CA GLN A 81 10.23 -3.46 -9.30
C GLN A 81 8.87 -3.01 -9.82
N ASN A 82 7.85 -3.88 -9.72
CA ASN A 82 6.53 -3.61 -10.27
C ASN A 82 5.49 -3.14 -9.22
N LEU A 83 5.89 -2.96 -7.95
CA LEU A 83 4.99 -2.54 -6.87
C LEU A 83 5.19 -1.06 -6.53
N PHE A 84 4.13 -0.26 -6.65
CA PHE A 84 4.17 1.19 -6.42
C PHE A 84 3.14 1.59 -5.36
N LEU A 85 3.55 2.41 -4.39
CA LEU A 85 2.64 2.98 -3.40
C LEU A 85 2.28 4.42 -3.76
N VAL A 86 0.99 4.76 -3.73
CA VAL A 86 0.53 6.17 -3.85
C VAL A 86 0.07 6.76 -2.50
N ALA A 87 -0.03 5.94 -1.46
CA ALA A 87 -0.34 6.37 -0.09
C ALA A 87 0.93 6.61 0.75
N THR A 88 0.73 7.09 1.98
CA THR A 88 1.79 7.19 2.98
C THR A 88 2.13 5.78 3.49
N ILE A 89 3.42 5.44 3.56
CA ILE A 89 3.87 4.17 4.15
C ILE A 89 3.50 4.12 5.64
N ALA A 90 3.20 2.94 6.18
CA ALA A 90 2.60 2.82 7.52
C ALA A 90 3.46 3.44 8.63
N SER A 91 4.79 3.28 8.55
CA SER A 91 5.73 3.88 9.50
C SER A 91 5.72 5.42 9.53
N ASP A 92 5.21 6.07 8.48
CA ASP A 92 5.17 7.53 8.35
C ASP A 92 3.84 8.16 8.76
N TYR A 93 2.80 7.37 9.05
CA TYR A 93 1.46 7.88 9.37
C TYR A 93 1.44 8.92 10.50
N THR A 94 2.23 8.70 11.55
CA THR A 94 2.23 9.55 12.75
C THR A 94 3.48 10.41 12.88
N ARG A 95 4.45 10.27 11.96
CA ARG A 95 5.75 10.93 12.03
C ARG A 95 5.64 12.44 12.24
N SER A 96 4.88 13.11 11.39
CA SER A 96 4.74 14.57 11.42
C SER A 96 4.11 15.08 12.73
N GLY A 97 3.16 14.34 13.29
CA GLY A 97 2.55 14.65 14.58
C GLY A 97 3.53 14.49 15.75
N ILE A 98 4.30 13.41 15.74
CA ILE A 98 5.35 13.15 16.74
C ILE A 98 6.42 14.24 16.69
N GLU A 99 6.91 14.58 15.50
CA GLU A 99 7.90 15.65 15.29
C GLU A 99 7.38 17.01 15.77
N ALA A 100 6.13 17.36 15.44
CA ALA A 100 5.52 18.62 15.85
C ALA A 100 5.29 18.73 17.38
N LEU A 101 5.11 17.60 18.08
CA LEU A 101 5.01 17.56 19.54
C LEU A 101 6.38 17.62 20.20
N ALA A 102 7.37 16.90 19.65
CA ALA A 102 8.75 16.95 20.11
C ALA A 102 9.32 18.38 20.03
N ALA A 103 9.07 19.09 18.93
CA ALA A 103 9.44 20.49 18.75
C ALA A 103 8.82 21.45 19.79
N ARG A 104 7.72 21.03 20.44
CA ARG A 104 7.05 21.77 21.52
C ARG A 104 7.45 21.29 22.92
N GLY A 105 8.46 20.43 23.02
CA GLY A 105 9.02 19.95 24.29
C GLY A 105 8.37 18.69 24.85
N ALA A 106 7.51 17.99 24.09
CA ALA A 106 7.02 16.68 24.49
C ALA A 106 8.19 15.68 24.56
N ARG A 107 8.25 14.90 25.64
CA ARG A 107 9.33 13.91 25.89
C ARG A 107 8.84 12.46 25.96
N THR A 108 7.54 12.25 25.89
CA THR A 108 6.92 10.93 26.10
C THR A 108 5.76 10.78 25.13
N VAL A 109 5.73 9.65 24.43
CA VAL A 109 4.65 9.24 23.54
C VAL A 109 4.11 7.90 24.03
N VAL A 110 2.80 7.77 24.08
CA VAL A 110 2.11 6.51 24.38
C VAL A 110 1.41 6.05 23.12
N VAL A 111 1.75 4.86 22.63
CA VAL A 111 1.10 4.23 21.48
C VAL A 111 0.20 3.13 21.99
N ALA A 112 -1.10 3.25 21.71
CA ALA A 112 -2.09 2.22 22.02
C ALA A 112 -2.57 1.60 20.69
N PRO A 113 -2.13 0.38 20.37
CA PRO A 113 -2.67 -0.36 19.23
C PRO A 113 -4.04 -0.94 19.58
N ASP A 114 -4.83 -1.28 18.55
CA ASP A 114 -6.20 -1.82 18.69
C ASP A 114 -6.24 -3.15 19.46
N ASP A 115 -5.12 -3.87 19.52
CA ASP A 115 -4.92 -5.13 20.23
C ASP A 115 -4.20 -4.93 21.58
N ALA A 116 -4.73 -4.07 22.46
CA ALA A 116 -4.45 -3.97 23.90
C ALA A 116 -2.97 -3.78 24.37
N ALA A 117 -1.97 -3.86 23.50
CA ALA A 117 -0.56 -3.81 23.86
C ALA A 117 -0.03 -2.37 23.82
N THR A 118 -0.21 -1.61 24.91
CA THR A 118 0.35 -0.25 24.99
C THR A 118 1.89 -0.29 24.99
N ALA A 119 2.52 0.34 23.99
CA ALA A 119 3.96 0.54 23.96
C ALA A 119 4.29 2.01 24.30
N VAL A 120 5.17 2.21 25.27
CA VAL A 120 5.74 3.54 25.57
C VAL A 120 7.06 3.65 24.80
N LEU A 121 7.08 4.48 23.77
CA LEU A 121 8.30 4.76 23.02
C LEU A 121 8.92 6.05 23.56
N GLN A 122 10.15 5.95 24.09
CA GLN A 122 10.98 7.11 24.39
C GLN A 122 11.85 7.38 23.16
N TYR A 123 11.50 8.39 22.39
CA TYR A 123 12.33 8.82 21.27
C TYR A 123 13.48 9.68 21.81
N PRO A 124 14.76 9.31 21.58
CA PRO A 124 15.86 10.21 21.91
C PRO A 124 15.82 11.40 20.94
N TYR A 125 15.41 12.56 21.44
CA TYR A 125 15.53 13.81 20.69
C TYR A 125 17.00 14.24 20.67
N SER A 126 17.71 13.96 19.58
CA SER A 126 19.02 14.55 19.27
C SER A 126 18.78 15.92 18.64
N GLY A 127 18.60 16.93 19.49
CA GLY A 127 18.42 18.30 19.04
C GLY A 127 19.73 18.86 18.47
N ASP A 128 19.87 18.83 17.15
CA ASP A 128 20.87 19.62 16.44
C ASP A 128 20.16 20.85 15.87
N GLY A 129 20.36 21.99 16.54
CA GLY A 129 19.99 23.32 16.08
C GLY A 129 21.14 24.04 15.40
#